data_AF-A0A4D4M3R3-F1
#
_entry.id   AF-A0A4D4M3R3-F1
#
_cell.length_a   1.000
_cell.length_b   1.000
_cell.length_c   1.000
_cell.angle_alpha   90.00
_cell.angle_beta   90.00
_cell.angle_gamma   90.00
#
_symmetry.space_group_name_H-M   'P 1'
#
loop_
_entity.id
_entity.type
_entity.pdbx_description
1 polymer ?
#
loop_
_entity_poly.entity_id
_entity_poly.type
_entity_poly.pdbx_seq_one_letter_code
_entity_poly.pdbx_strand_id
1 'polypeptide(L)'
;MKNNGRTIADTATTVADSAGVIRKHLDAFVTTAPLAESGTRKASETLNGVYERRCENQLVPDPACDDLKKAKDAAADAARLTADVNTVVQDYHGDMTALEKDLVTLQRQARALAKAAPHLSEDLDDAVTKVDALNKGAAKVAKGAGTLHTGLGTAKTGAADLDTGVGKLQTGATDLTGGMYKLVDGSGKLAGGLHDGADQIPDYDKQDRDARTQVMADPVQLASRDLHNAPNYGTGFAPYFIPLSLWVGAMVAYMLIQPLNRRALAAGSSAWRIALAGWLPVAAVGVLQTAALMSVLHWAIGLEMARAAGTVGFLFLVTACFAAIVQWLNARFGAAGRILVLALLMLQLTSAGGTYPVQTSPGFFNALHPFLPMSYVVEALRRLISGGGLGPVWQACAVLAAFTAGALALTALSARRKQVWTLDRLHPELSL
;
A
#
# COMPACT_ATOMS: atom_id res chain seq x y z
N MET A 1 -27.97 22.27 -49.94
CA MET A 1 -28.98 23.34 -50.16
C MET A 1 -28.52 24.47 -51.08
N LYS A 2 -27.22 24.69 -51.34
CA LYS A 2 -26.72 25.75 -52.26
C LYS A 2 -27.34 25.74 -53.67
N ASN A 3 -27.57 24.57 -54.25
CA ASN A 3 -28.18 24.48 -55.59
C ASN A 3 -29.64 24.97 -55.61
N ASN A 4 -30.35 24.85 -54.49
CA ASN A 4 -31.77 25.20 -54.42
C ASN A 4 -31.97 26.72 -54.42
N GLY A 5 -31.04 27.50 -53.85
CA GLY A 5 -31.13 28.97 -53.84
C GLY A 5 -31.07 29.60 -55.24
N ARG A 6 -30.22 29.06 -56.11
CA ARG A 6 -30.17 29.47 -57.53
C ARG A 6 -31.42 29.05 -58.28
N THR A 7 -31.86 27.80 -58.13
CA THR A 7 -33.10 27.32 -58.77
C THR A 7 -34.33 28.12 -58.34
N ILE A 8 -34.44 28.49 -57.05
CA ILE A 8 -35.51 29.34 -56.53
C ILE A 8 -35.41 30.75 -57.13
N ALA A 9 -34.20 31.31 -57.27
CA ALA A 9 -34.00 32.62 -57.88
C ALA A 9 -34.38 32.64 -59.37
N ASP A 10 -33.99 31.61 -60.12
CA ASP A 10 -34.31 31.47 -61.54
C ASP A 10 -35.82 31.27 -61.75
N THR A 11 -36.45 30.45 -60.90
CA THR A 11 -37.91 30.23 -60.93
C THR A 11 -38.66 31.53 -60.59
N ALA A 12 -38.24 32.26 -59.54
CA ALA A 12 -38.85 33.51 -59.15
C ALA A 12 -38.66 34.61 -60.22
N THR A 13 -37.52 34.63 -60.91
CA THR A 13 -37.29 35.52 -62.07
C THR A 13 -38.26 35.18 -63.20
N THR A 14 -38.41 33.89 -63.51
CA THR A 14 -39.33 33.40 -64.55
C THR A 14 -40.79 33.77 -64.25
N VAL A 15 -41.22 33.63 -62.99
CA VAL A 15 -42.56 34.04 -62.54
C VAL A 15 -42.75 35.55 -62.64
N ALA A 16 -41.74 36.34 -62.24
CA ALA A 16 -41.80 37.80 -62.35
C ALA A 16 -41.90 38.29 -63.79
N ASP A 17 -41.16 37.67 -64.71
CA ASP A 17 -41.17 38.03 -66.12
C ASP A 17 -42.47 37.59 -66.80
N SER A 18 -42.97 36.40 -66.48
CA SER A 18 -44.27 35.91 -66.95
C SER A 18 -45.41 36.81 -66.48
N ALA A 19 -45.41 37.20 -65.21
CA ALA A 19 -46.40 38.14 -64.65
C ALA A 19 -46.33 39.51 -65.36
N GLY A 20 -45.14 40.00 -65.68
CA GLY A 20 -44.94 41.23 -66.42
C GLY A 20 -45.45 41.16 -67.86
N VAL A 21 -45.29 40.03 -68.54
CA VAL A 21 -45.81 39.79 -69.90
C VAL A 21 -47.33 39.71 -69.90
N ILE A 22 -47.93 38.94 -68.98
CA ILE A 22 -49.38 38.82 -68.84
C ILE A 22 -50.01 40.19 -68.56
N ARG A 23 -49.39 40.98 -67.67
CA ARG A 23 -49.83 42.34 -67.37
C ARG A 23 -49.87 43.24 -68.61
N LYS A 24 -48.82 43.20 -69.45
CA LYS A 24 -48.78 43.97 -70.70
C LYS A 24 -49.88 43.56 -71.68
N HIS A 25 -50.16 42.26 -71.79
CA HIS A 25 -51.24 41.79 -72.67
C HIS A 25 -52.62 42.15 -72.13
N LEU A 26 -52.82 42.11 -70.80
CA LEU A 26 -54.07 42.53 -70.16
C LEU A 26 -54.33 44.03 -70.37
N ASP A 27 -53.32 44.87 -70.15
CA ASP A 27 -53.39 46.32 -70.40
C ASP A 27 -53.68 46.64 -71.87
N ALA A 28 -52.99 45.95 -72.80
CA ALA A 28 -53.27 46.08 -74.23
C ALA A 28 -54.71 45.64 -74.58
N PHE A 29 -55.23 44.59 -73.95
CA PHE A 29 -56.59 44.11 -74.20
C PHE A 29 -57.65 45.10 -73.69
N VAL A 30 -57.49 45.63 -72.47
CA VAL A 30 -58.40 46.61 -71.87
C VAL A 30 -58.41 47.93 -72.67
N THR A 31 -57.26 48.35 -73.20
CA THR A 31 -57.14 49.60 -73.98
C THR A 31 -57.64 49.47 -75.42
N THR A 32 -57.44 48.31 -76.06
CA THR A 32 -57.79 48.11 -77.48
C THR A 32 -59.24 47.70 -77.72
N ALA A 33 -59.90 47.00 -76.79
CA ALA A 33 -61.29 46.59 -76.91
C ALA A 33 -62.29 47.75 -77.18
N PRO A 34 -62.29 48.87 -76.44
CA PRO A 34 -63.21 49.98 -76.70
C PRO A 34 -62.89 50.71 -78.01
N LEU A 35 -61.61 50.75 -78.43
CA LEU A 35 -61.20 51.31 -79.71
C LEU A 35 -61.68 50.44 -80.88
N ALA A 36 -61.61 49.12 -80.74
CA ALA A 36 -62.08 48.16 -81.73
C ALA A 36 -63.60 48.26 -81.93
N GLU A 37 -64.39 48.30 -80.84
CA GLU A 37 -65.84 48.49 -80.88
C GLU A 37 -66.25 49.82 -81.53
N SER A 38 -65.60 50.92 -81.15
CA SER A 38 -65.87 52.24 -81.74
C SER A 38 -65.56 52.27 -83.24
N GLY A 39 -64.46 51.62 -83.66
CA GLY A 39 -64.06 51.52 -85.06
C GLY A 39 -65.02 50.68 -85.91
N THR A 40 -65.41 49.50 -85.45
CA THR A 40 -66.35 48.60 -86.16
C THR A 40 -67.76 49.16 -86.19
N ARG A 41 -68.23 49.83 -85.12
CA ARG A 41 -69.53 50.52 -85.10
C ARG A 41 -69.59 51.60 -86.17
N LYS A 42 -68.58 52.47 -86.24
CA LYS A 42 -68.47 53.50 -87.30
C LYS A 42 -68.42 52.87 -88.69
N ALA A 43 -67.69 51.77 -88.87
CA ALA A 43 -67.63 51.07 -90.15
C ALA A 43 -68.99 50.48 -90.55
N SER A 44 -69.72 49.87 -89.61
CA SER A 44 -71.06 49.33 -89.81
C SER A 44 -72.07 50.44 -90.16
N GLU A 45 -72.07 51.56 -89.42
CA GLU A 45 -72.91 52.72 -89.71
C GLU A 45 -72.63 53.30 -91.11
N THR A 46 -71.34 53.40 -91.47
CA THR A 46 -70.92 53.90 -92.79
C THR A 46 -71.39 52.98 -93.91
N LEU A 47 -71.19 51.66 -93.78
CA LEU A 47 -71.62 50.66 -94.77
C LEU A 47 -73.15 50.58 -94.87
N ASN A 48 -73.86 50.67 -93.75
CA ASN A 48 -75.31 50.74 -93.74
C ASN A 48 -75.82 51.98 -94.48
N GLY A 49 -75.25 53.16 -94.20
CA GLY A 49 -75.60 54.38 -94.91
C GLY A 49 -75.23 54.38 -96.40
N VAL A 50 -74.20 53.64 -96.81
CA VAL A 50 -73.90 53.42 -98.25
C VAL A 50 -74.93 52.50 -98.89
N TYR A 51 -75.31 51.40 -98.23
CA TYR A 51 -76.33 50.47 -98.70
C TYR A 51 -77.70 51.14 -98.86
N GLU A 52 -78.16 51.89 -97.85
CA GLU A 52 -79.44 52.62 -97.91
C GLU A 52 -79.49 53.62 -99.09
N ARG A 53 -78.38 54.33 -99.35
CA ARG A 53 -78.27 55.31 -100.44
C ARG A 53 -78.21 54.69 -101.82
N ARG A 54 -77.59 53.50 -101.98
CA ARG A 54 -77.40 52.86 -103.30
C ARG A 54 -78.45 51.81 -103.64
N CYS A 55 -79.00 51.12 -102.66
CA CYS A 55 -79.82 49.93 -102.88
C CYS A 55 -81.29 50.08 -102.45
N GLU A 56 -81.59 50.90 -101.45
CA GLU A 56 -82.98 51.09 -100.98
C GLU A 56 -83.67 52.33 -101.60
N ASN A 57 -82.92 53.42 -101.78
CA ASN A 57 -83.47 54.72 -102.21
C ASN A 57 -83.23 55.06 -103.69
N GLN A 58 -83.16 54.08 -104.59
CA GLN A 58 -82.98 54.31 -106.04
C GLN A 58 -84.10 53.73 -106.91
N LEU A 59 -84.36 54.40 -108.06
CA LEU A 59 -85.33 53.97 -109.07
C LEU A 59 -84.81 52.87 -110.03
N VAL A 60 -83.50 52.57 -110.03
CA VAL A 60 -82.88 51.56 -110.90
C VAL A 60 -82.04 50.61 -110.04
N PRO A 61 -82.14 49.27 -110.21
CA PRO A 61 -81.38 48.32 -109.38
C PRO A 61 -79.88 48.35 -109.67
N ASP A 62 -79.02 48.57 -108.66
CA ASP A 62 -77.56 48.45 -108.77
C ASP A 62 -77.15 46.96 -108.67
N PRO A 63 -76.41 46.40 -109.66
CA PRO A 63 -76.01 44.99 -109.65
C PRO A 63 -75.08 44.61 -108.49
N ALA A 64 -74.46 45.58 -107.80
CA ALA A 64 -73.59 45.34 -106.64
C ALA A 64 -74.36 45.22 -105.31
N CYS A 65 -75.70 45.31 -105.31
CA CYS A 65 -76.48 45.34 -104.07
C CYS A 65 -76.40 44.06 -103.24
N ASP A 66 -76.28 42.88 -103.86
CA ASP A 66 -76.11 41.62 -103.11
C ASP A 66 -74.76 41.55 -102.38
N ASP A 67 -73.70 42.05 -102.99
CA ASP A 67 -72.37 42.10 -102.37
C ASP A 67 -72.27 43.21 -101.31
N LEU A 68 -72.91 44.36 -101.55
CA LEU A 68 -73.03 45.42 -100.54
C LEU A 68 -73.88 44.99 -99.34
N LYS A 69 -74.92 44.17 -99.55
CA LYS A 69 -75.72 43.57 -98.47
C LYS A 69 -74.86 42.66 -97.61
N LYS A 70 -74.10 41.74 -98.22
CA LYS A 70 -73.15 40.87 -97.50
C LYS A 70 -72.10 41.68 -96.74
N ALA A 71 -71.57 42.75 -97.33
CA ALA A 71 -70.58 43.61 -96.69
C ALA A 71 -71.16 44.39 -95.49
N LYS A 72 -72.40 44.91 -95.62
CA LYS A 72 -73.15 45.52 -94.52
C LYS A 72 -73.40 44.53 -93.39
N ASP A 73 -73.90 43.34 -93.72
CA ASP A 73 -74.22 42.31 -92.73
C ASP A 73 -72.95 41.83 -92.00
N ALA A 74 -71.85 41.60 -92.74
CA ALA A 74 -70.56 41.25 -92.15
C ALA A 74 -69.99 42.37 -91.25
N ALA A 75 -70.16 43.64 -91.61
CA ALA A 75 -69.75 44.75 -90.77
C ALA A 75 -70.64 44.92 -89.54
N ALA A 76 -71.94 44.64 -89.65
CA ALA A 76 -72.86 44.60 -88.51
C ALA A 76 -72.53 43.46 -87.55
N ASP A 77 -72.19 42.27 -88.07
CA ASP A 77 -71.74 41.14 -87.26
C ASP A 77 -70.39 41.44 -86.57
N ALA A 78 -69.44 42.06 -87.27
CA ALA A 78 -68.18 42.50 -86.69
C ALA A 78 -68.39 43.57 -85.60
N ALA A 79 -69.33 44.50 -85.79
CA ALA A 79 -69.71 45.49 -84.79
C ALA A 79 -70.37 44.86 -83.56
N ARG A 80 -71.24 43.85 -83.75
CA ARG A 80 -71.84 43.08 -82.64
C ARG A 80 -70.78 42.30 -81.87
N LEU A 81 -69.90 41.57 -82.56
CA LEU A 81 -68.85 40.78 -81.91
C LEU A 81 -67.90 41.65 -81.09
N THR A 82 -67.50 42.81 -81.62
CA THR A 82 -66.64 43.74 -80.88
C THR A 82 -67.37 44.46 -79.75
N ALA A 83 -68.69 44.67 -79.86
CA ALA A 83 -69.51 45.15 -78.75
C ALA A 83 -69.66 44.10 -77.64
N ASP A 84 -69.84 42.83 -77.99
CA ASP A 84 -69.86 41.73 -77.02
C ASP A 84 -68.50 41.62 -76.31
N VAL A 85 -67.38 41.72 -77.05
CA VAL A 85 -66.02 41.73 -76.47
C VAL A 85 -65.82 42.94 -75.56
N ASN A 86 -66.26 44.13 -75.96
CA ASN A 86 -66.17 45.32 -75.11
C ASN A 86 -67.05 45.19 -73.85
N THR A 87 -68.23 44.58 -73.97
CA THR A 87 -69.12 44.30 -72.83
C THR A 87 -68.45 43.35 -71.84
N VAL A 88 -67.84 42.26 -72.32
CA VAL A 88 -67.05 41.35 -71.47
C VAL A 88 -65.89 42.11 -70.80
N VAL A 89 -65.19 42.98 -71.52
CA VAL A 89 -64.12 43.80 -70.92
C VAL A 89 -64.66 44.75 -69.86
N GLN A 90 -65.86 45.32 -70.04
CA GLN A 90 -66.49 46.19 -69.04
C GLN A 90 -67.01 45.44 -67.82
N ASP A 91 -67.71 44.32 -68.02
CA ASP A 91 -68.24 43.47 -66.95
C ASP A 91 -67.13 42.95 -66.03
N TYR A 92 -65.96 42.64 -66.61
CA TYR A 92 -64.78 42.17 -65.89
C TYR A 92 -63.72 43.25 -65.66
N HIS A 93 -64.00 44.53 -65.92
CA HIS A 93 -63.00 45.60 -65.80
C HIS A 93 -62.43 45.72 -64.38
N GLY A 94 -63.31 45.59 -63.37
CA GLY A 94 -62.92 45.60 -61.95
C GLY A 94 -61.96 44.45 -61.61
N ASP A 95 -62.27 43.24 -62.09
CA ASP A 95 -61.47 42.04 -61.89
C ASP A 95 -60.15 42.09 -62.64
N MET A 96 -60.13 42.63 -63.87
CA MET A 96 -58.90 42.84 -64.64
C MET A 96 -57.99 43.88 -63.98
N THR A 97 -58.55 44.95 -63.41
CA THR A 97 -57.80 45.95 -62.65
C THR A 97 -57.22 45.36 -61.35
N ALA A 98 -57.98 44.50 -60.66
CA ALA A 98 -57.51 43.79 -59.49
C ALA A 98 -56.37 42.82 -59.86
N LEU A 99 -56.56 42.03 -60.91
CA LEU A 99 -55.56 41.11 -61.45
C LEU A 99 -54.28 41.84 -61.87
N GLU A 100 -54.39 43.03 -62.47
CA GLU A 100 -53.21 43.84 -62.81
C GLU A 100 -52.41 44.23 -61.55
N LYS A 101 -53.09 44.69 -60.49
CA LYS A 101 -52.46 45.05 -59.21
C LYS A 101 -51.81 43.83 -58.54
N ASP A 102 -52.46 42.69 -58.62
CA ASP A 102 -51.93 41.43 -58.07
C ASP A 102 -50.70 40.98 -58.86
N LEU A 103 -50.70 41.10 -60.19
CA LEU A 103 -49.54 40.82 -61.04
C LEU A 103 -48.37 41.77 -60.74
N VAL A 104 -48.62 43.05 -60.46
CA VAL A 104 -47.58 44.00 -60.02
C VAL A 104 -47.00 43.59 -58.67
N THR A 105 -47.84 43.17 -57.73
CA THR A 105 -47.42 42.73 -56.39
C THR A 105 -46.60 41.44 -56.49
N LEU A 106 -47.09 40.47 -57.26
CA LEU A 106 -46.41 39.20 -57.54
C LEU A 106 -45.06 39.43 -58.20
N GLN A 107 -44.99 40.27 -59.24
CA GLN A 107 -43.74 40.61 -59.92
C GLN A 107 -42.72 41.22 -58.95
N ARG A 108 -43.16 42.13 -58.08
CA ARG A 108 -42.29 42.78 -57.09
C ARG A 108 -41.76 41.78 -56.06
N GLN A 109 -42.64 40.95 -55.50
CA GLN A 109 -42.29 39.95 -54.50
C GLN A 109 -41.39 38.87 -55.09
N ALA A 110 -41.68 38.39 -56.29
CA ALA A 110 -40.87 37.40 -56.99
C ALA A 110 -39.47 37.95 -57.33
N ARG A 111 -39.32 39.23 -57.70
CA ARG A 111 -38.00 39.87 -57.87
C ARG A 111 -37.24 40.02 -56.57
N ALA A 112 -37.92 40.40 -55.49
CA ALA A 112 -37.31 40.47 -54.17
C ALA A 112 -36.81 39.10 -53.70
N LEU A 113 -37.61 38.05 -53.92
CA LEU A 113 -37.24 36.67 -53.64
C LEU A 113 -36.06 36.20 -54.49
N ALA A 114 -36.06 36.52 -55.80
CA ALA A 114 -34.97 36.17 -56.70
C ALA A 114 -33.64 36.80 -56.27
N LYS A 115 -33.66 38.01 -55.73
CA LYS A 115 -32.47 38.70 -55.23
C LYS A 115 -31.97 38.13 -53.90
N ALA A 116 -32.87 37.69 -53.02
CA ALA A 116 -32.52 37.21 -51.68
C ALA A 116 -32.18 35.71 -51.64
N ALA A 117 -32.81 34.89 -52.47
CA ALA A 117 -32.68 33.42 -52.46
C ALA A 117 -31.24 32.89 -52.64
N PRO A 118 -30.36 33.50 -53.46
CA PRO A 118 -28.97 33.04 -53.60
C PRO A 118 -28.14 33.19 -52.33
N HIS A 119 -28.43 34.21 -51.51
CA HIS A 119 -27.68 34.54 -50.31
C HIS A 119 -28.24 33.86 -49.05
N LEU A 120 -29.49 33.42 -49.08
CA LEU A 120 -30.17 32.85 -47.91
C LEU A 120 -29.43 31.66 -47.28
N SER A 121 -28.81 30.78 -48.10
CA SER A 121 -28.01 29.67 -47.55
C SER A 121 -26.70 30.14 -46.94
N GLU A 122 -26.06 31.16 -47.53
CA GLU A 122 -24.80 31.71 -47.02
C GLU A 122 -25.06 32.50 -45.73
N ASP A 123 -26.11 33.32 -45.68
CA ASP A 123 -26.53 34.05 -44.50
C ASP A 123 -26.90 33.10 -43.34
N LEU A 124 -27.56 31.97 -43.65
CA LEU A 124 -27.89 30.96 -42.65
C LEU A 124 -26.65 30.22 -42.14
N ASP A 125 -25.75 29.80 -43.04
CA ASP A 125 -24.48 29.17 -42.66
C ASP A 125 -23.61 30.12 -41.82
N ASP A 126 -23.58 31.41 -42.16
CA ASP A 126 -22.92 32.47 -41.39
C ASP A 126 -23.56 32.68 -40.03
N ALA A 127 -24.89 32.68 -39.95
CA ALA A 127 -25.62 32.80 -38.70
C ALA A 127 -25.35 31.60 -37.78
N VAL A 128 -25.40 30.38 -38.31
CA VAL A 128 -25.03 29.16 -37.57
C VAL A 128 -23.59 29.24 -37.08
N THR A 129 -22.65 29.66 -37.94
CA THR A 129 -21.25 29.83 -37.56
C THR A 129 -21.06 30.85 -36.44
N LYS A 130 -21.79 31.98 -36.48
CA LYS A 130 -21.78 33.00 -35.43
C LYS A 130 -22.39 32.48 -34.12
N VAL A 131 -23.48 31.70 -34.19
CA VAL A 131 -24.10 31.05 -33.02
C VAL A 131 -23.17 30.02 -32.41
N ASP A 132 -22.49 29.21 -33.21
CA ASP A 132 -21.49 28.25 -32.75
C ASP A 132 -20.29 28.95 -32.10
N ALA A 133 -19.83 30.05 -32.67
CA ALA A 133 -18.78 30.87 -32.09
C ALA A 133 -19.22 31.47 -30.73
N LEU A 134 -20.46 31.95 -30.65
CA LEU A 134 -21.05 32.45 -29.41
C LEU A 134 -21.17 31.34 -28.35
N ASN A 135 -21.64 30.16 -28.73
CA ASN A 135 -21.72 28.99 -27.83
C ASN A 135 -20.33 28.58 -27.31
N LYS A 136 -19.32 28.56 -28.19
CA LYS A 136 -17.92 28.32 -27.79
C LYS A 136 -17.41 29.41 -26.83
N GLY A 137 -17.77 30.67 -27.07
CA GLY A 137 -17.47 31.80 -26.17
C GLY A 137 -18.11 31.63 -24.80
N ALA A 138 -19.41 31.30 -24.75
CA ALA A 138 -20.15 31.04 -23.52
C ALA A 138 -19.56 29.87 -22.73
N ALA A 139 -19.17 28.78 -23.40
CA ALA A 139 -18.50 27.65 -22.77
C ALA A 139 -17.14 28.04 -22.16
N LYS A 140 -16.36 28.91 -22.83
CA LYS A 140 -15.11 29.46 -22.28
C LYS A 140 -15.37 30.31 -21.04
N VAL A 141 -16.39 31.16 -21.06
CA VAL A 141 -16.79 31.98 -19.90
C VAL A 141 -17.23 31.08 -18.73
N ALA A 142 -18.06 30.08 -18.99
CA ALA A 142 -18.50 29.12 -17.97
C ALA A 142 -17.31 28.37 -17.35
N LYS A 143 -16.34 27.93 -18.18
CA LYS A 143 -15.10 27.31 -17.70
C LYS A 143 -14.27 28.28 -16.85
N GLY A 144 -14.13 29.53 -17.30
CA GLY A 144 -13.43 30.58 -16.55
C GLY A 144 -14.09 30.88 -15.20
N ALA A 145 -15.43 30.97 -15.16
CA ALA A 145 -16.20 31.13 -13.94
C ALA A 145 -16.02 29.94 -12.98
N GLY A 146 -15.98 28.71 -13.51
CA GLY A 146 -15.65 27.50 -12.73
C GLY A 146 -14.25 27.56 -12.12
N THR A 147 -13.24 27.95 -12.91
CA THR A 147 -11.86 28.14 -12.40
C THR A 147 -11.81 29.23 -11.33
N LEU A 148 -12.51 30.35 -11.52
CA LEU A 148 -12.59 31.43 -10.53
C LEU A 148 -13.26 30.96 -9.24
N HIS A 149 -14.36 30.21 -9.33
CA HIS A 149 -15.05 29.64 -8.17
C HIS A 149 -14.13 28.71 -7.36
N THR A 150 -13.42 27.81 -8.04
CA THR A 150 -12.42 26.94 -7.39
C THR A 150 -11.30 27.78 -6.75
N GLY A 151 -10.79 28.80 -7.44
CA GLY A 151 -9.78 29.71 -6.91
C GLY A 151 -10.24 30.45 -5.65
N LEU A 152 -11.48 30.93 -5.63
CA LEU A 152 -12.11 31.55 -4.45
C LEU A 152 -12.28 30.55 -3.30
N GLY A 153 -12.64 29.30 -3.61
CA GLY A 153 -12.68 28.20 -2.62
C GLY A 153 -11.32 27.96 -1.98
N THR A 154 -10.26 27.84 -2.78
CA THR A 154 -8.88 27.68 -2.29
C THR A 154 -8.45 28.89 -1.46
N ALA A 155 -8.75 30.11 -1.89
CA ALA A 155 -8.43 31.33 -1.16
C ALA A 155 -9.14 31.38 0.20
N LYS A 156 -10.42 30.98 0.27
CA LYS A 156 -11.17 30.87 1.52
C LYS A 156 -10.54 29.86 2.48
N THR A 157 -10.16 28.68 1.99
CA THR A 157 -9.47 27.66 2.79
C THR A 157 -8.13 28.19 3.31
N GLY A 158 -7.32 28.81 2.44
CA GLY A 158 -6.05 29.41 2.85
C GLY A 158 -6.21 30.53 3.89
N ALA A 159 -7.29 31.32 3.82
CA ALA A 159 -7.60 32.32 4.83
C ALA A 159 -7.98 31.69 6.19
N ALA A 160 -8.72 30.58 6.20
CA ALA A 160 -9.06 29.85 7.43
C ALA A 160 -7.83 29.16 8.05
N ASP A 161 -6.95 28.61 7.21
CA ASP A 161 -5.69 28.03 7.64
C ASP A 161 -4.78 29.09 8.26
N LEU A 162 -4.73 30.29 7.65
CA LEU A 162 -3.99 31.43 8.17
C LEU A 162 -4.54 31.89 9.53
N ASP A 163 -5.86 32.03 9.66
CA ASP A 163 -6.52 32.38 10.94
C ASP A 163 -6.19 31.35 12.04
N THR A 164 -6.26 30.07 11.71
CA THR A 164 -5.85 28.97 12.61
C THR A 164 -4.37 29.09 13.00
N GLY A 165 -3.50 29.40 12.03
CA GLY A 165 -2.07 29.63 12.27
C GLY A 165 -1.80 30.81 13.21
N VAL A 166 -2.52 31.92 13.03
CA VAL A 166 -2.45 33.09 13.91
C VAL A 166 -2.94 32.75 15.31
N GLY A 167 -4.03 31.99 15.45
CA GLY A 167 -4.50 31.51 16.75
C GLY A 167 -3.46 30.63 17.47
N LYS A 168 -2.80 29.71 16.76
CA LYS A 168 -1.70 28.91 17.33
C LYS A 168 -0.51 29.77 17.77
N LEU A 169 -0.16 30.78 16.98
CA LEU A 169 0.92 31.72 17.33
C LEU A 169 0.57 32.52 18.59
N GLN A 170 -0.67 32.98 18.72
CA GLN A 170 -1.15 33.67 19.92
C GLN A 170 -1.07 32.78 21.17
N THR A 171 -1.50 31.52 21.06
CA THR A 171 -1.36 30.55 22.15
C THR A 171 0.11 30.33 22.51
N GLY A 172 0.98 30.11 21.52
CA GLY A 172 2.41 29.95 21.74
C GLY A 172 3.07 31.17 22.40
N ALA A 173 2.65 32.38 22.06
CA ALA A 173 3.12 33.61 22.72
C ALA A 173 2.64 33.69 24.18
N THR A 174 1.42 33.24 24.47
CA THR A 174 0.88 33.16 25.84
C THR A 174 1.63 32.12 26.67
N ASP A 175 1.89 30.94 26.09
CA ASP A 175 2.66 29.88 26.74
C ASP A 175 4.10 30.32 27.02
N LEU A 176 4.74 30.99 26.06
CA LEU A 176 6.08 31.57 26.24
C LEU A 176 6.08 32.58 27.40
N THR A 177 5.06 33.44 27.46
CA THR A 177 4.89 34.41 28.55
C THR A 177 4.74 33.69 29.90
N GLY A 178 3.92 32.64 29.98
CA GLY A 178 3.79 31.80 31.17
C GLY A 178 5.10 31.09 31.54
N GLY A 179 5.85 30.62 30.56
CA GLY A 179 7.18 30.03 30.73
C GLY A 179 8.20 31.02 31.29
N MET A 180 8.20 32.27 30.83
CA MET A 180 9.05 33.33 31.36
C MET A 180 8.73 33.64 32.82
N TYR A 181 7.45 33.71 33.21
CA TYR A 181 7.09 33.88 34.63
C TYR A 181 7.60 32.72 35.50
N LYS A 182 7.46 31.48 35.03
CA LYS A 182 8.00 30.30 35.73
C LYS A 182 9.53 30.34 35.83
N LEU A 183 10.22 30.80 34.79
CA LEU A 183 11.66 30.95 34.79
C LEU A 183 12.09 31.99 35.83
N VAL A 184 11.44 33.16 35.86
CA VAL A 184 11.73 34.21 36.85
C VAL A 184 11.50 33.69 38.27
N ASP A 185 10.37 33.01 38.53
CA ASP A 185 10.09 32.39 39.83
C ASP A 185 11.14 31.33 40.21
N GLY A 186 11.50 30.45 39.27
CA GLY A 186 12.51 29.42 39.45
C GLY A 186 13.91 30.01 39.73
N SER A 187 14.31 31.05 39.00
CA SER A 187 15.55 31.79 39.24
C SER A 187 15.54 32.50 40.58
N GLY A 188 14.41 33.08 41.00
CA GLY A 188 14.25 33.69 42.31
C GLY A 188 14.39 32.67 43.44
N LYS A 189 13.73 31.50 43.30
CA LYS A 189 13.86 30.38 44.24
C LYS A 189 15.29 29.84 44.32
N LEU A 190 15.97 29.71 43.18
CA LEU A 190 17.36 29.27 43.15
C LEU A 190 18.27 30.27 43.84
N ALA A 191 18.11 31.57 43.56
CA ALA A 191 18.89 32.63 44.20
C ALA A 191 18.65 32.66 45.71
N GLY A 192 17.39 32.57 46.15
CA GLY A 192 17.01 32.47 47.56
C GLY A 192 17.60 31.23 48.22
N GLY A 193 17.43 30.05 47.62
CA GLY A 193 18.00 28.81 48.15
C GLY A 193 19.53 28.79 48.18
N LEU A 194 20.21 29.47 47.26
CA LEU A 194 21.66 29.62 47.29
C LEU A 194 22.10 30.59 48.40
N HIS A 195 21.34 31.65 48.64
CA HIS A 195 21.58 32.58 49.75
C HIS A 195 21.36 31.89 51.10
N ASP A 196 20.21 31.24 51.29
CA ASP A 196 19.87 30.48 52.49
C ASP A 196 20.88 29.34 52.72
N GLY A 197 21.27 28.66 51.63
CA GLY A 197 22.28 27.61 51.66
C GLY A 197 23.65 28.14 52.09
N ALA A 198 24.05 29.32 51.61
CA ALA A 198 25.28 29.97 52.02
C ALA A 198 25.27 30.36 53.50
N ASP A 199 24.15 30.88 54.02
CA ASP A 199 23.97 31.20 55.44
C ASP A 199 23.97 29.96 56.33
N GLN A 200 23.52 28.82 55.78
CA GLN A 200 23.55 27.53 56.48
C GLN A 200 24.93 26.87 56.45
N ILE A 201 25.92 27.37 55.69
CA ILE A 201 27.29 26.86 55.75
C ILE A 201 27.88 27.30 57.10
N PRO A 202 28.10 26.38 58.05
CA PRO A 202 28.74 26.73 59.31
C PRO A 202 30.18 27.18 59.02
N ASP A 203 30.64 28.22 59.73
CA ASP A 203 32.06 28.58 59.72
C ASP A 203 32.84 27.53 60.51
N TYR A 204 33.23 26.46 59.81
CA TYR A 204 34.03 25.37 60.37
C TYR A 204 35.46 25.85 60.56
N ASP A 205 36.05 25.51 61.70
CA ASP A 205 37.47 25.74 61.89
C ASP A 205 38.34 24.86 60.96
N LYS A 206 39.67 25.07 60.97
CA LYS A 206 40.58 24.31 60.11
C LYS A 206 40.53 22.79 60.36
N GLN A 207 40.27 22.35 61.58
CA GLN A 207 40.27 20.93 61.96
C GLN A 207 39.07 20.20 61.38
N ASP A 208 37.88 20.80 61.47
CA ASP A 208 36.65 20.23 60.93
C ASP A 208 36.65 20.15 59.39
N ARG A 209 37.28 21.13 58.72
CA ARG A 209 37.46 21.11 57.25
C ARG A 209 38.37 19.98 56.80
N ASP A 210 39.48 19.75 57.50
CA ASP A 210 40.43 18.68 57.13
C ASP A 210 39.82 17.29 57.35
N ALA A 211 39.10 17.08 58.45
CA ALA A 211 38.41 15.81 58.73
C ALA A 211 37.34 15.47 57.67
N ARG A 212 36.58 16.45 57.21
CA ARG A 212 35.56 16.26 56.17
C ARG A 212 36.15 16.14 54.76
N THR A 213 37.29 16.78 54.51
CA THR A 213 38.03 16.62 53.26
C THR A 213 38.47 15.17 53.07
N GLN A 214 38.84 14.45 54.15
CA GLN A 214 39.11 13.00 54.05
C GLN A 214 37.88 12.17 53.67
N VAL A 215 36.70 12.48 54.22
CA VAL A 215 35.44 11.77 53.88
C VAL A 215 35.03 12.02 52.42
N MET A 216 35.33 13.21 51.86
CA MET A 216 35.07 13.54 50.47
C MET A 216 36.12 12.99 49.49
N ALA A 217 37.39 12.91 49.92
CA ALA A 217 38.50 12.45 49.09
C ALA A 217 38.55 10.92 48.94
N ASP A 218 38.10 10.18 49.96
CA ASP A 218 38.07 8.72 49.93
C ASP A 218 36.81 8.17 50.64
N PRO A 219 35.61 8.36 50.05
CA PRO A 219 34.33 8.05 50.71
C PRO A 219 34.09 6.56 50.93
N VAL A 220 34.88 5.68 50.29
CA VAL A 220 34.67 4.22 50.34
C VAL A 220 36.01 3.49 50.36
N GLN A 221 36.52 3.18 51.55
CA GLN A 221 37.61 2.22 51.71
C GLN A 221 37.06 0.80 51.52
N LEU A 222 37.47 0.13 50.43
CA LEU A 222 37.15 -1.29 50.23
C LEU A 222 37.88 -2.15 51.26
N ALA A 223 37.17 -2.53 52.32
CA ALA A 223 37.59 -3.61 53.21
C ALA A 223 37.35 -4.97 52.53
N SER A 224 38.21 -5.36 51.59
CA SER A 224 38.18 -6.70 51.00
C SER A 224 38.86 -7.69 51.93
N ARG A 225 38.10 -8.62 52.50
CA ARG A 225 38.63 -9.75 53.28
C ARG A 225 38.36 -11.05 52.52
N ASP A 226 39.41 -11.63 51.96
CA ASP A 226 39.33 -12.94 51.32
C ASP A 226 39.19 -14.03 52.38
N LEU A 227 38.01 -14.64 52.44
CA LEU A 227 37.74 -15.70 53.41
C LEU A 227 38.49 -16.99 53.07
N HIS A 228 38.65 -17.29 51.77
CA HIS A 228 39.27 -18.51 51.24
C HIS A 228 40.01 -18.20 49.93
N ASN A 229 41.30 -17.85 50.02
CA ASN A 229 42.08 -17.39 48.88
C ASN A 229 42.56 -18.54 47.98
N ALA A 230 42.44 -18.37 46.66
CA ALA A 230 43.07 -19.23 45.66
C ALA A 230 44.37 -18.55 45.19
N PRO A 231 45.56 -19.09 45.52
CA PRO A 231 46.83 -18.35 45.40
C PRO A 231 47.24 -18.02 43.97
N ASN A 232 46.68 -18.71 42.96
CA ASN A 232 46.93 -18.42 41.55
C ASN A 232 45.74 -18.82 40.67
N TYR A 233 45.71 -18.32 39.43
CA TYR A 233 44.68 -18.68 38.45
C TYR A 233 44.52 -20.19 38.25
N GLY A 234 45.62 -20.95 38.27
CA GLY A 234 45.60 -22.40 38.13
C GLY A 234 44.76 -23.09 39.21
N THR A 235 44.91 -22.69 40.48
CA THR A 235 44.11 -23.18 41.61
C THR A 235 42.63 -22.81 41.47
N GLY A 236 42.33 -21.62 40.95
CA GLY A 236 40.96 -21.17 40.69
C GLY A 236 40.25 -21.96 39.58
N PHE A 237 40.99 -22.37 38.55
CA PHE A 237 40.44 -23.15 37.42
C PHE A 237 40.51 -24.68 37.60
N ALA A 238 41.30 -25.19 38.55
CA ALA A 238 41.41 -26.63 38.81
C ALA A 238 40.06 -27.34 39.03
N PRO A 239 39.12 -26.79 39.83
CA PRO A 239 37.77 -27.34 40.00
C PRO A 239 36.98 -27.56 38.71
N TYR A 240 37.36 -26.89 37.62
CA TYR A 240 36.70 -26.99 36.32
C TYR A 240 37.39 -27.96 35.36
N PHE A 241 38.73 -27.93 35.27
CA PHE A 241 39.47 -28.81 34.36
C PHE A 241 39.59 -30.25 34.88
N ILE A 242 39.61 -30.46 36.20
CA ILE A 242 39.66 -31.81 36.77
C ILE A 242 38.43 -32.62 36.32
N PRO A 243 37.18 -32.19 36.54
CA PRO A 243 36.00 -32.95 36.10
C PRO A 243 35.93 -33.09 34.57
N LEU A 244 36.34 -32.06 33.82
CA LEU A 244 36.37 -32.10 32.36
C LEU A 244 37.25 -33.28 31.88
N SER A 245 38.45 -33.42 32.43
CA SER A 245 39.37 -34.51 32.08
C SER A 245 38.81 -35.89 32.44
N LEU A 246 38.08 -36.01 33.56
CA LEU A 246 37.45 -37.26 34.00
C LEU A 246 36.28 -37.64 33.09
N TRP A 247 35.46 -36.68 32.66
CA TRP A 247 34.39 -36.92 31.70
C TRP A 247 34.93 -37.40 30.35
N VAL A 248 35.94 -36.69 29.83
CA VAL A 248 36.59 -37.06 28.57
C VAL A 248 37.24 -38.44 28.69
N GLY A 249 37.89 -38.73 29.81
CA GLY A 249 38.45 -40.06 30.11
C GLY A 249 37.41 -41.17 30.07
N ALA A 250 36.26 -40.97 30.72
CA ALA A 250 35.14 -41.91 30.66
C ALA A 250 34.58 -42.07 29.23
N MET A 251 34.46 -40.97 28.47
CA MET A 251 34.02 -40.99 27.08
C MET A 251 34.96 -41.84 26.20
N VAL A 252 36.27 -41.64 26.31
CA VAL A 252 37.29 -42.41 25.57
C VAL A 252 37.31 -43.87 26.02
N ALA A 253 37.18 -44.13 27.33
CA ALA A 253 37.13 -45.49 27.86
C ALA A 253 35.96 -46.29 27.25
N TYR A 254 34.77 -45.70 27.09
CA TYR A 254 33.62 -46.33 26.42
C TYR A 254 33.68 -46.35 24.89
N MET A 255 34.68 -45.71 24.29
CA MET A 255 35.01 -45.92 22.88
C MET A 255 35.76 -47.23 22.67
N LEU A 256 36.61 -47.62 23.63
CA LEU A 256 37.40 -48.85 23.62
C LEU A 256 36.65 -50.04 24.24
N ILE A 257 36.01 -49.83 25.39
CA ILE A 257 35.29 -50.84 26.15
C ILE A 257 33.80 -50.76 25.82
N GLN A 258 33.20 -51.89 25.45
CA GLN A 258 31.77 -51.93 25.15
C GLN A 258 30.94 -51.67 26.42
N PRO A 259 29.93 -50.77 26.38
CA PRO A 259 29.17 -50.37 27.56
C PRO A 259 28.30 -51.49 28.16
N LEU A 260 27.97 -52.51 27.35
CA LEU A 260 27.26 -53.72 27.78
C LEU A 260 27.97 -54.95 27.23
N ASN A 261 28.15 -55.97 28.08
CA ASN A 261 28.83 -57.20 27.70
C ASN A 261 27.91 -58.10 26.87
N ARG A 262 28.23 -58.32 25.58
CA ARG A 262 27.40 -59.10 24.64
C ARG A 262 27.15 -60.54 25.11
N ARG A 263 28.15 -61.17 25.74
CA ARG A 263 28.04 -62.55 26.27
C ARG A 263 27.05 -62.64 27.42
N ALA A 264 27.05 -61.65 28.32
CA ALA A 264 26.16 -61.61 29.48
C ALA A 264 24.70 -61.32 29.09
N LEU A 265 24.48 -60.59 28.00
CA LEU A 265 23.15 -60.38 27.40
C LEU A 265 22.60 -61.67 26.79
N ALA A 266 23.43 -62.45 26.08
CA ALA A 266 23.04 -63.73 25.50
C ALA A 266 22.80 -64.83 26.55
N ALA A 267 23.51 -64.80 27.67
CA ALA A 267 23.40 -65.79 28.75
C ALA A 267 22.22 -65.54 29.73
N GLY A 268 21.35 -64.56 29.48
CA GLY A 268 20.16 -64.32 30.32
C GLY A 268 20.44 -63.83 31.76
N SER A 269 21.65 -63.33 32.03
CA SER A 269 22.03 -62.84 33.37
C SER A 269 21.19 -61.63 33.81
N SER A 270 21.07 -61.40 35.13
CA SER A 270 20.24 -60.31 35.65
C SER A 270 20.69 -58.94 35.15
N ALA A 271 19.74 -58.11 34.69
CA ALA A 271 20.04 -56.85 34.00
C ALA A 271 20.88 -55.86 34.83
N TRP A 272 20.75 -55.90 36.16
CA TRP A 272 21.57 -55.10 37.08
C TRP A 272 23.04 -55.57 37.11
N ARG A 273 23.29 -56.88 37.08
CA ARG A 273 24.66 -57.43 37.00
C ARG A 273 25.31 -57.09 35.67
N ILE A 274 24.56 -57.06 34.57
CA ILE A 274 25.07 -56.66 33.25
C ILE A 274 25.48 -55.18 33.25
N ALA A 275 24.65 -54.30 33.84
CA ALA A 275 24.95 -52.88 33.95
C ALA A 275 26.22 -52.66 34.80
N LEU A 276 26.30 -53.27 35.98
CA LEU A 276 27.48 -53.16 36.85
C LEU A 276 28.74 -53.75 36.24
N ALA A 277 28.65 -54.89 35.55
CA ALA A 277 29.79 -55.53 34.91
C ALA A 277 30.37 -54.70 33.75
N GLY A 278 29.53 -53.93 33.05
CA GLY A 278 29.99 -52.97 32.02
C GLY A 278 30.48 -51.64 32.61
N TRP A 279 30.08 -51.31 33.82
CA TRP A 279 30.46 -50.09 34.52
C TRP A 279 31.82 -50.21 35.22
N LEU A 280 32.00 -51.29 35.96
CA LEU A 280 33.09 -51.47 36.92
C LEU A 280 34.50 -51.40 36.30
N PRO A 281 34.78 -51.96 35.10
CA PRO A 281 36.09 -51.80 34.47
C PRO A 281 36.43 -50.35 34.14
N VAL A 282 35.46 -49.58 33.64
CA VAL A 282 35.67 -48.16 33.30
C VAL A 282 35.79 -47.30 34.56
N ALA A 283 34.98 -47.58 35.59
CA ALA A 283 35.11 -46.92 36.88
C ALA A 283 36.49 -47.19 37.51
N ALA A 284 37.00 -48.42 37.45
CA ALA A 284 38.33 -48.77 37.95
C ALA A 284 39.45 -48.05 37.17
N VAL A 285 39.39 -48.02 35.84
CA VAL A 285 40.32 -47.25 35.01
C VAL A 285 40.24 -45.76 35.33
N GLY A 286 39.04 -45.23 35.55
CA GLY A 286 38.86 -43.83 35.93
C GLY A 286 39.40 -43.50 37.32
N VAL A 287 39.35 -44.43 38.28
CA VAL A 287 39.98 -44.27 39.60
C VAL A 287 41.50 -44.19 39.45
N LEU A 288 42.09 -45.04 38.61
CA LEU A 288 43.51 -44.96 38.27
C LEU A 288 43.85 -43.64 37.57
N GLN A 289 43.03 -43.19 36.61
CA GLN A 289 43.17 -41.89 35.94
C GLN A 289 43.10 -40.74 36.96
N THR A 290 42.18 -40.82 37.92
CA THR A 290 42.04 -39.81 38.98
C THR A 290 43.28 -39.75 39.85
N ALA A 291 43.79 -40.91 40.29
CA ALA A 291 45.02 -40.98 41.08
C ALA A 291 46.21 -40.40 40.31
N ALA A 292 46.39 -40.77 39.03
CA ALA A 292 47.44 -40.25 38.17
C ALA A 292 47.31 -38.73 37.95
N LEU A 293 46.10 -38.23 37.66
CA LEU A 293 45.82 -36.81 37.49
C LEU A 293 46.15 -36.04 38.77
N MET A 294 45.69 -36.51 39.93
CA MET A 294 45.95 -35.85 41.21
C MET A 294 47.43 -35.88 41.60
N SER A 295 48.15 -36.94 41.21
CA SER A 295 49.58 -37.06 41.42
C SER A 295 50.34 -35.98 40.65
N VAL A 296 50.01 -35.81 39.36
CA VAL A 296 50.60 -34.76 38.52
C VAL A 296 50.22 -33.38 39.01
N LEU A 297 48.94 -33.14 39.34
CA LEU A 297 48.48 -31.84 39.81
C LEU A 297 49.14 -31.43 41.13
N HIS A 298 49.30 -32.36 42.07
CA HIS A 298 49.89 -32.06 43.37
C HIS A 298 51.43 -31.92 43.29
N TRP A 299 52.14 -32.86 42.65
CA TRP A 299 53.61 -32.88 42.66
C TRP A 299 54.28 -32.14 41.49
N ALA A 300 53.69 -32.14 40.30
CA ALA A 300 54.30 -31.47 39.14
C ALA A 300 53.82 -30.02 38.98
N ILE A 301 52.57 -29.73 39.33
CA ILE A 301 51.96 -28.40 39.16
C ILE A 301 51.90 -27.63 40.49
N GLY A 302 52.03 -28.30 41.64
CA GLY A 302 52.02 -27.65 42.95
C GLY A 302 50.62 -27.24 43.42
N LEU A 303 49.58 -27.99 43.06
CA LEU A 303 48.22 -27.74 43.53
C LEU A 303 48.12 -28.01 45.04
N GLU A 304 48.01 -26.95 45.83
CA GLU A 304 47.70 -27.02 47.25
C GLU A 304 46.20 -27.24 47.45
N MET A 305 45.84 -28.27 48.22
CA MET A 305 44.46 -28.62 48.52
C MET A 305 44.23 -28.49 50.01
N ALA A 306 43.29 -27.64 50.42
CA ALA A 306 42.88 -27.51 51.82
C ALA A 306 42.46 -28.85 52.44
N ARG A 307 41.84 -29.73 51.63
CA ARG A 307 41.38 -31.07 52.06
C ARG A 307 41.72 -32.13 51.02
N ALA A 308 42.99 -32.53 50.94
CA ALA A 308 43.49 -33.49 49.94
C ALA A 308 42.73 -34.83 49.92
N ALA A 309 42.54 -35.48 51.09
CA ALA A 309 41.84 -36.77 51.17
C ALA A 309 40.37 -36.66 50.73
N GLY A 310 39.68 -35.59 51.14
CA GLY A 310 38.29 -35.32 50.72
C GLY A 310 38.18 -35.05 49.22
N THR A 311 39.15 -34.36 48.64
CA THR A 311 39.23 -34.10 47.19
C THR A 311 39.35 -35.40 46.40
N VAL A 312 40.31 -36.27 46.76
CA VAL A 312 40.51 -37.55 46.08
C VAL A 312 39.30 -38.47 46.22
N GLY A 313 38.75 -38.61 47.44
CA GLY A 313 37.56 -39.42 47.67
C GLY A 313 36.33 -38.92 46.91
N PHE A 314 36.14 -37.60 46.86
CA PHE A 314 35.08 -36.99 46.05
C PHE A 314 35.27 -37.28 44.56
N LEU A 315 36.49 -37.14 44.03
CA LEU A 315 36.76 -37.39 42.61
C LEU A 315 36.56 -38.86 42.20
N PHE A 316 36.73 -39.82 43.10
CA PHE A 316 36.32 -41.20 42.83
C PHE A 316 34.81 -41.33 42.64
N LEU A 317 34.01 -40.61 43.43
CA LEU A 317 32.55 -40.53 43.24
C LEU A 317 32.18 -39.81 41.94
N VAL A 318 32.90 -38.74 41.58
CA VAL A 318 32.71 -38.03 40.29
C VAL A 318 32.97 -38.98 39.11
N THR A 319 34.09 -39.69 39.14
CA THR A 319 34.45 -40.68 38.14
C THR A 319 33.39 -41.78 38.00
N ALA A 320 32.94 -42.32 39.13
CA ALA A 320 31.85 -43.29 39.20
C ALA A 320 30.56 -42.77 38.52
N CYS A 321 30.17 -41.55 38.85
CA CYS A 321 28.99 -40.89 38.30
C CYS A 321 29.10 -40.64 36.79
N PHE A 322 30.21 -40.05 36.34
CA PHE A 322 30.42 -39.74 34.92
C PHE A 322 30.49 -41.02 34.09
N ALA A 323 31.19 -42.06 34.57
CA ALA A 323 31.20 -43.36 33.92
C ALA A 323 29.78 -43.95 33.80
N ALA A 324 28.94 -43.85 34.84
CA ALA A 324 27.58 -44.37 34.80
C ALA A 324 26.69 -43.63 33.79
N ILE A 325 26.78 -42.29 33.73
CA ILE A 325 26.01 -41.46 32.78
C ILE A 325 26.44 -41.76 31.33
N VAL A 326 27.76 -41.79 31.08
CA VAL A 326 28.31 -42.08 29.75
C VAL A 326 27.95 -43.50 29.32
N GLN A 327 28.02 -44.47 30.24
CA GLN A 327 27.60 -45.84 29.97
C GLN A 327 26.13 -45.91 29.58
N TRP A 328 25.25 -45.24 30.33
CA TRP A 328 23.81 -45.25 30.06
C TRP A 328 23.50 -44.70 28.66
N LEU A 329 24.05 -43.54 28.31
CA LEU A 329 23.82 -42.91 27.01
C LEU A 329 24.29 -43.80 25.86
N ASN A 330 25.49 -44.37 25.97
CA ASN A 330 26.02 -45.31 24.97
C ASN A 330 25.23 -46.62 24.92
N ALA A 331 24.82 -47.15 26.09
CA ALA A 331 24.03 -48.38 26.19
C ALA A 331 22.63 -48.21 25.62
N ARG A 332 22.00 -47.04 25.75
CA ARG A 332 20.65 -46.77 25.26
C ARG A 332 20.62 -46.45 23.77
N PHE A 333 21.52 -45.59 23.30
CA PHE A 333 21.46 -44.99 21.95
C PHE A 333 22.54 -45.48 20.98
N GLY A 334 23.47 -46.34 21.40
CA GLY A 334 24.51 -46.88 20.51
C GLY A 334 25.43 -45.77 19.98
N ALA A 335 25.64 -45.73 18.65
CA ALA A 335 26.51 -44.74 18.01
C ALA A 335 26.04 -43.29 18.26
N ALA A 336 24.73 -43.04 18.24
CA ALA A 336 24.16 -41.72 18.57
C ALA A 336 24.42 -41.32 20.03
N GLY A 337 24.56 -42.30 20.94
CA GLY A 337 24.90 -42.08 22.34
C GLY A 337 26.23 -41.36 22.53
N ARG A 338 27.21 -41.62 21.65
CA ARG A 338 28.52 -40.95 21.69
C ARG A 338 28.41 -39.46 21.39
N ILE A 339 27.57 -39.11 20.42
CA ILE A 339 27.28 -37.71 20.07
C ILE A 339 26.55 -37.02 21.22
N LEU A 340 25.59 -37.70 21.86
CA LEU A 340 24.88 -37.16 23.03
C LEU A 340 25.80 -36.94 24.24
N VAL A 341 26.77 -37.82 24.49
CA VAL A 341 27.78 -37.64 25.54
C VAL A 341 28.62 -36.38 25.28
N LEU A 342 29.02 -36.14 24.03
CA LEU A 342 29.76 -34.94 23.65
C LEU A 342 28.89 -33.67 23.75
N ALA A 343 27.63 -33.73 23.31
CA ALA A 343 26.69 -32.62 23.43
C ALA A 343 26.44 -32.26 24.90
N LEU A 344 26.25 -33.27 25.76
CA LEU A 344 26.09 -33.08 27.20
C LEU A 344 27.37 -32.54 27.86
N LEU A 345 28.56 -32.88 27.36
CA LEU A 345 29.81 -32.27 27.80
C LEU A 345 29.86 -30.77 27.48
N MET A 346 29.54 -30.38 26.24
CA MET A 346 29.53 -28.97 25.81
C MET A 346 28.53 -28.13 26.62
N LEU A 347 27.38 -28.73 26.94
CA LEU A 347 26.34 -28.10 27.75
C LEU A 347 26.78 -27.92 29.21
N GLN A 348 27.48 -28.90 29.78
CA GLN A 348 28.05 -28.81 31.13
C GLN A 348 29.18 -27.79 31.22
N LEU A 349 30.03 -27.71 30.19
CA LEU A 349 31.16 -26.80 30.13
C LEU A 349 30.73 -25.33 30.30
N THR A 350 29.65 -24.95 29.61
CA THR A 350 29.09 -23.59 29.64
C THR A 350 28.25 -23.32 30.88
N SER A 351 27.60 -24.34 31.44
CA SER A 351 26.64 -24.20 32.54
C SER A 351 27.20 -24.50 33.92
N ALA A 352 28.44 -24.99 34.08
CA ALA A 352 28.98 -25.39 35.39
C ALA A 352 29.59 -24.24 36.22
N GLY A 353 29.57 -23.01 35.70
CA GLY A 353 30.06 -21.83 36.42
C GLY A 353 31.55 -21.86 36.76
N GLY A 354 32.36 -22.59 35.97
CA GLY A 354 33.77 -22.86 36.25
C GLY A 354 34.69 -21.68 35.95
N THR A 355 34.51 -21.02 34.81
CA THR A 355 35.37 -19.91 34.36
C THR A 355 34.85 -18.53 34.75
N TYR A 356 33.52 -18.39 34.81
CA TYR A 356 32.83 -17.18 35.25
C TYR A 356 31.70 -17.57 36.22
N PRO A 357 31.29 -16.65 37.12
CA PRO A 357 30.12 -16.87 37.96
C PRO A 357 28.89 -17.21 37.11
N VAL A 358 28.13 -18.22 37.52
CA VAL A 358 26.90 -18.66 36.83
C VAL A 358 25.89 -17.52 36.64
N GLN A 359 25.91 -16.52 37.52
CA GLN A 359 25.03 -15.34 37.48
C GLN A 359 25.32 -14.42 36.27
N THR A 360 26.51 -14.49 35.68
CA THR A 360 26.86 -13.71 34.48
C THR A 360 26.58 -14.48 33.19
N SER A 361 26.08 -15.73 33.27
CA SER A 361 25.73 -16.54 32.10
C SER A 361 24.31 -16.20 31.58
N PRO A 362 24.04 -16.33 30.27
CA PRO A 362 22.69 -16.17 29.71
C PRO A 362 21.65 -17.04 30.43
N GLY A 363 20.40 -16.56 30.50
CA GLY A 363 19.32 -17.20 31.27
C GLY A 363 19.09 -18.68 30.98
N PHE A 364 19.32 -19.13 29.74
CA PHE A 364 19.25 -20.55 29.36
C PHE A 364 20.23 -21.43 30.16
N PHE A 365 21.50 -21.04 30.27
CA PHE A 365 22.52 -21.80 30.98
C PHE A 365 22.34 -21.71 32.49
N ASN A 366 21.88 -20.56 32.99
CA ASN A 366 21.56 -20.36 34.40
C ASN A 366 20.42 -21.29 34.86
N ALA A 367 19.36 -21.44 34.05
CA ALA A 367 18.25 -22.34 34.33
C ALA A 367 18.65 -23.82 34.32
N LEU A 368 19.63 -24.19 33.49
CA LEU A 368 20.11 -25.57 33.38
C LEU A 368 21.16 -25.94 34.43
N HIS A 369 21.94 -24.96 34.91
CA HIS A 369 22.99 -25.12 35.93
C HIS A 369 22.62 -26.08 37.08
N PRO A 370 21.46 -25.96 37.77
CA PRO A 370 21.12 -26.83 38.89
C PRO A 370 20.82 -28.30 38.52
N PHE A 371 20.62 -28.63 37.25
CA PHE A 371 20.28 -29.99 36.80
C PHE A 371 21.49 -30.79 36.31
N LEU A 372 22.68 -30.18 36.27
CA LEU A 372 23.87 -30.80 35.71
C LEU A 372 24.81 -31.28 36.82
N PRO A 373 25.33 -32.51 36.74
CA PRO A 373 26.20 -33.05 37.77
C PRO A 373 27.52 -32.26 37.86
N MET A 374 28.07 -31.79 36.74
CA MET A 374 29.31 -31.00 36.74
C MET A 374 29.21 -29.70 37.55
N SER A 375 28.04 -29.07 37.64
CA SER A 375 27.84 -27.84 38.43
C SER A 375 28.09 -28.08 39.93
N TYR A 376 27.57 -29.19 40.47
CA TYR A 376 27.82 -29.60 41.85
C TYR A 376 29.27 -30.02 42.08
N VAL A 377 29.90 -30.61 41.07
CA VAL A 377 31.30 -31.04 41.13
C VAL A 377 32.23 -29.83 41.23
N VAL A 378 32.03 -28.80 40.39
CA VAL A 378 32.84 -27.59 40.37
C VAL A 378 32.72 -26.85 41.72
N GLU A 379 31.50 -26.68 42.24
CA GLU A 379 31.30 -25.99 43.53
C GLU A 379 31.89 -26.79 44.70
N ALA A 380 31.72 -28.11 44.74
CA ALA A 380 32.31 -28.94 45.79
C ALA A 380 33.84 -28.96 45.73
N LEU A 381 34.43 -29.02 44.54
CA LEU A 381 35.89 -28.97 44.37
C LEU A 381 36.47 -27.61 44.79
N ARG A 382 35.79 -26.49 44.54
CA ARG A 382 36.20 -25.17 45.07
C ARG A 382 36.30 -25.19 46.60
N ARG A 383 35.33 -25.80 47.28
CA ARG A 383 35.31 -25.91 48.76
C ARG A 383 36.37 -26.87 49.31
N LEU A 384 36.74 -27.88 48.54
CA LEU A 384 37.74 -28.88 48.92
C LEU A 384 39.18 -28.42 48.64
N ILE A 385 39.39 -27.66 47.57
CA ILE A 385 40.70 -27.14 47.14
C ILE A 385 41.02 -25.82 47.86
N SER A 386 40.17 -24.79 47.71
CA SER A 386 40.42 -23.44 48.25
C SER A 386 39.89 -23.25 49.67
N GLY A 387 39.01 -24.13 50.15
CA GLY A 387 38.44 -24.09 51.50
C GLY A 387 36.98 -23.60 51.57
N GLY A 388 36.37 -23.77 52.74
CA GLY A 388 34.98 -23.39 53.01
C GLY A 388 34.13 -24.45 53.68
N GLY A 389 32.84 -24.15 53.86
CA GLY A 389 31.87 -25.05 54.47
C GLY A 389 31.69 -26.36 53.67
N LEU A 390 31.49 -27.47 54.38
CA LEU A 390 31.29 -28.80 53.79
C LEU A 390 29.85 -29.08 53.35
N GLY A 391 28.90 -28.19 53.65
CA GLY A 391 27.48 -28.36 53.26
C GLY A 391 27.29 -28.63 51.76
N PRO A 392 27.82 -27.78 50.86
CA PRO A 392 27.75 -28.02 49.42
C PRO A 392 28.44 -29.31 48.97
N VAL A 393 29.50 -29.74 49.67
CA VAL A 393 30.23 -30.98 49.37
C VAL A 393 29.35 -32.19 49.67
N TRP A 394 28.69 -32.22 50.82
CA TRP A 394 27.75 -33.30 51.18
C TRP A 394 26.54 -33.34 50.24
N GLN A 395 26.00 -32.17 49.86
CA GLN A 395 24.95 -32.09 48.87
C GLN A 395 25.42 -32.64 47.51
N ALA A 396 26.61 -32.27 47.05
CA ALA A 396 27.18 -32.78 45.82
C ALA A 396 27.37 -34.31 45.87
N CYS A 397 27.83 -34.85 46.99
CA CYS A 397 27.93 -36.31 47.19
C CYS A 397 26.56 -36.99 47.04
N ALA A 398 25.52 -36.47 47.68
CA ALA A 398 24.17 -37.02 47.59
C ALA A 398 23.61 -36.96 46.17
N VAL A 399 23.79 -35.83 45.48
CA VAL A 399 23.35 -35.64 44.09
C VAL A 399 24.09 -36.59 43.15
N LEU A 400 25.42 -36.69 43.23
CA LEU A 400 26.22 -37.58 42.39
C LEU A 400 25.90 -39.06 42.66
N ALA A 401 25.66 -39.45 43.91
CA ALA A 401 25.21 -40.80 44.24
C ALA A 401 23.83 -41.09 43.59
N ALA A 402 22.90 -40.14 43.64
CA ALA A 402 21.60 -40.27 42.99
C ALA A 402 21.71 -40.37 41.47
N PHE A 403 22.56 -39.55 40.83
CA PHE A 403 22.83 -39.64 39.39
C PHE A 403 23.47 -40.99 39.01
N THR A 404 24.42 -41.47 39.81
CA THR A 404 25.07 -42.77 39.59
C THR A 404 24.05 -43.91 39.67
N ALA A 405 23.25 -43.94 40.73
CA ALA A 405 22.21 -44.95 40.92
C ALA A 405 21.15 -44.89 39.80
N GLY A 406 20.70 -43.69 39.44
CA GLY A 406 19.74 -43.46 38.36
C GLY A 406 20.28 -43.92 37.00
N ALA A 407 21.51 -43.54 36.66
CA ALA A 407 22.12 -43.93 35.39
C ALA A 407 22.37 -45.45 35.30
N LEU A 408 22.79 -46.10 36.38
CA LEU A 408 22.92 -47.56 36.44
C LEU A 408 21.57 -48.26 36.34
N ALA A 409 20.52 -47.74 36.99
CA ALA A 409 19.16 -48.28 36.88
C ALA A 409 18.61 -48.16 35.45
N LEU A 410 18.81 -47.02 34.80
CA LEU A 410 18.42 -46.81 33.40
C LEU A 410 19.26 -47.67 32.44
N THR A 411 20.53 -47.93 32.76
CA THR A 411 21.38 -48.87 32.03
C THR A 411 20.87 -50.30 32.18
N ALA A 412 20.49 -50.72 33.38
CA ALA A 412 19.88 -52.02 33.63
C ALA A 412 18.54 -52.16 32.90
N LEU A 413 17.70 -51.12 32.88
CA LEU A 413 16.47 -51.10 32.07
C LEU A 413 16.78 -51.28 30.57
N SER A 414 17.80 -50.58 30.08
CA SER A 414 18.25 -50.68 28.69
C SER A 414 18.81 -52.06 28.36
N ALA A 415 19.52 -52.69 29.30
CA ALA A 415 19.99 -54.07 29.18
C ALA A 415 18.81 -55.05 29.13
N ARG A 416 17.82 -54.92 30.03
CA ARG A 416 16.61 -55.76 30.04
C ARG A 416 15.83 -55.66 28.72
N ARG A 417 15.63 -54.46 28.19
CA ARG A 417 15.00 -54.26 26.87
C ARG A 417 15.79 -54.94 25.76
N LYS A 418 17.12 -54.91 25.82
CA LYS A 418 18.00 -55.56 24.85
C LYS A 418 18.12 -57.07 25.00
N GLN A 419 17.59 -57.67 26.07
CA GLN A 419 17.48 -59.13 26.24
C GLN A 419 16.24 -59.71 25.55
N VAL A 420 15.24 -58.89 25.25
CA VAL A 420 14.06 -59.28 24.47
C VAL A 420 14.40 -59.11 22.99
N TRP A 421 14.37 -60.20 22.21
CA TRP A 421 14.64 -60.17 20.77
C TRP A 421 13.39 -59.68 20.03
N THR A 422 13.50 -58.57 19.32
CA THR A 422 12.47 -58.04 18.41
C THR A 422 12.76 -58.45 16.97
N LEU A 423 11.73 -58.47 16.12
CA LEU A 423 11.83 -58.87 14.69
C LEU A 423 12.93 -58.09 13.93
N ASP A 424 13.09 -56.80 14.20
CA ASP A 424 14.13 -55.92 13.61
C ASP A 424 15.59 -56.36 13.89
N ARG A 425 15.81 -57.28 14.84
CA ARG A 425 17.13 -57.86 15.13
C ARG A 425 17.39 -59.20 14.46
N LEU A 426 16.34 -59.92 14.06
CA LEU A 426 16.45 -61.16 13.29
C LEU A 426 16.72 -60.87 11.81
N HIS A 427 16.22 -59.73 11.31
CA HIS A 427 16.56 -59.18 10.00
C HIS A 427 17.15 -57.78 10.18
N PRO A 428 18.48 -57.62 10.32
CA PRO A 428 19.09 -56.31 10.34
C PRO A 428 18.90 -55.65 8.97
N GLU A 429 18.08 -54.61 8.92
CA GLU A 429 17.68 -53.92 7.67
C GLU A 429 18.87 -53.33 6.89
N LEU A 430 20.02 -53.07 7.54
CA LEU A 430 21.22 -52.56 6.88
C LEU A 430 22.49 -53.00 7.63
N SER A 431 23.34 -53.79 6.95
CA SER A 431 24.76 -53.90 7.29
C SER A 431 25.52 -52.79 6.56
N LEU A 432 26.04 -51.82 7.31
CA LEU A 432 27.02 -50.83 6.85
C LEU A 432 28.10 -50.68 7.91
#